data_AF-A0A4V2B2I2-F1
#
_entry.id   AF-A0A4V2B2I2-F1
#
_cell.length_a   1.000
_cell.length_b   1.000
_cell.length_c   1.000
_cell.angle_alpha   90.00
_cell.angle_beta   90.00
_cell.angle_gamma   90.00
#
_symmetry.space_group_name_H-M   'P 1'
#
loop_
_entity.id
_entity.type
_entity.pdbx_description
1 polymer ?
#
loop_
_entity_poly.entity_id
_entity_poly.type
_entity_poly.pdbx_seq_one_letter_code
_entity_poly.pdbx_strand_id
1 'polypeptide(L)'
;NRDLTVLSTVGAGAEVISDGSIHIYGTLRGRALAGAQGNTDARIFCHEFHAELVAIAGHYKVLEDVPKELRGKSVQVWLERGPDKQDQLMIAAQ
;
A
#
# COMPACT_ATOMS: atom_id res chain seq x y z
N ASN A 1 8.88 -1.01 -15.45
CA ASN A 1 8.40 -0.80 -14.08
C ASN A 1 9.52 -0.32 -13.20
N ARG A 2 9.40 0.91 -12.69
CA ARG A 2 10.32 1.48 -11.72
C ARG A 2 9.60 1.53 -10.38
N ASP A 3 10.27 1.11 -9.33
CA ASP A 3 9.77 1.25 -7.97
C ASP A 3 9.95 2.68 -7.48
N LEU A 4 9.17 3.07 -6.48
CA LEU A 4 9.28 4.37 -5.80
C LEU A 4 9.74 4.15 -4.37
N THR A 5 10.82 4.83 -3.99
CA THR A 5 11.31 4.86 -2.61
C THR A 5 11.16 6.26 -2.02
N VAL A 6 10.51 6.35 -0.87
CA VAL A 6 10.32 7.57 -0.10
C VAL A 6 11.06 7.41 1.23
N LEU A 7 12.03 8.29 1.49
CA LEU A 7 12.85 8.26 2.71
C LEU A 7 12.24 9.05 3.88
N SER A 8 11.03 9.59 3.67
CA SER A 8 10.35 10.48 4.61
C SER A 8 8.87 10.12 4.75
N THR A 9 8.14 10.90 5.54
CA THR A 9 6.69 10.80 5.66
C THR A 9 5.98 11.14 4.34
N VAL A 10 4.95 10.36 4.01
CA VAL A 10 3.88 10.73 3.08
C VAL A 10 2.76 11.35 3.92
N GLY A 11 2.61 12.68 3.85
CA GLY A 11 1.67 13.43 4.68
C GLY A 11 0.20 13.15 4.35
N ALA A 12 -0.72 13.53 5.26
CA ALA A 12 -2.15 13.49 4.99
C ALA A 12 -2.48 14.35 3.75
N GLY A 13 -3.40 13.88 2.91
CA GLY A 13 -3.73 14.49 1.63
C GLY A 13 -2.71 14.25 0.50
N ALA A 14 -1.47 13.87 0.81
CA ALA A 14 -0.46 13.58 -0.20
C ALA A 14 -0.71 12.23 -0.90
N GLU A 15 -0.21 12.12 -2.13
CA GLU A 15 -0.38 10.93 -2.96
C GLU A 15 0.94 10.52 -3.57
N VAL A 16 1.25 9.23 -3.51
CA VAL A 16 2.40 8.63 -4.17
C VAL A 16 1.93 7.51 -5.09
N ILE A 17 2.41 7.51 -6.33
CA ILE A 17 2.01 6.57 -7.38
C ILE A 17 3.27 5.95 -8.00
N SER A 18 3.22 4.65 -8.29
CA SER A 18 4.30 3.90 -8.94
C SER A 18 3.74 2.83 -9.87
N ASP A 19 4.42 2.58 -11.00
CA ASP A 19 4.15 1.42 -11.85
C ASP A 19 4.67 0.11 -11.23
N GLY A 20 5.67 0.23 -10.35
CA GLY A 20 6.23 -0.87 -9.56
C GLY A 20 5.73 -0.85 -8.12
N SER A 21 6.59 -1.31 -7.21
CA SER A 21 6.38 -1.27 -5.77
C SER A 21 6.64 0.12 -5.20
N ILE A 22 6.14 0.34 -3.99
CA ILE A 22 6.35 1.57 -3.20
C ILE A 22 6.97 1.18 -1.87
N HIS A 23 8.10 1.81 -1.53
CA HIS A 23 8.80 1.66 -0.25
C HIS A 23 8.79 3.00 0.48
N ILE A 24 8.16 3.06 1.65
CA ILE A 24 8.08 4.27 2.47
C ILE A 24 8.82 4.01 3.78
N TYR A 25 10.04 4.52 3.91
CA TYR A 25 10.85 4.40 5.12
C TYR A 25 10.48 5.46 6.18
N GLY A 26 9.20 5.83 6.24
CA GLY A 26 8.62 6.77 7.18
C GLY A 26 7.13 6.48 7.39
N THR A 27 6.40 7.43 7.94
CA THR A 27 4.95 7.29 8.11
C THR A 27 4.20 7.45 6.78
N LEU A 28 3.30 6.53 6.46
CA LEU A 28 2.31 6.70 5.42
C LEU A 28 1.01 7.21 6.05
N ARG A 29 0.73 8.52 5.95
CA ARG A 29 -0.54 9.16 6.37
C ARG A 29 -1.48 9.43 5.20
N GLY A 30 -0.92 9.70 4.01
CA GLY A 30 -1.68 9.95 2.79
C GLY A 30 -2.06 8.67 2.04
N ARG A 31 -1.95 8.72 0.71
CA ARG A 31 -2.36 7.64 -0.21
C ARG A 31 -1.17 7.05 -0.95
N ALA A 32 -1.17 5.73 -1.11
CA ALA A 32 -0.15 5.01 -1.88
C ALA A 32 -0.77 4.08 -2.92
N LEU A 33 -0.43 4.28 -4.19
CA LEU A 33 -0.98 3.55 -5.34
C LEU A 33 0.16 2.87 -6.11
N ALA A 34 0.36 1.57 -5.85
CA ALA A 34 1.38 0.77 -6.53
C ALA A 34 0.78 0.01 -7.71
N GLY A 35 1.62 -0.36 -8.67
CA GLY A 35 1.20 -1.09 -9.85
C GLY A 35 0.19 -0.33 -10.72
N ALA A 36 0.38 0.99 -10.91
CA ALA A 36 -0.54 1.85 -11.64
C ALA A 36 -0.86 1.38 -13.08
N GLN A 37 0.04 0.62 -13.70
CA GLN A 37 -0.14 -0.01 -15.02
C GLN A 37 -0.67 -1.46 -14.95
N GLY A 38 -1.34 -1.83 -13.86
CA GLY A 38 -1.93 -3.17 -13.67
C GLY A 38 -0.94 -4.23 -13.19
N ASN A 39 0.17 -3.84 -12.58
CA ASN A 39 1.12 -4.79 -12.00
C ASN A 39 0.60 -5.36 -10.68
N THR A 40 -0.03 -6.53 -10.73
CA THR A 40 -0.61 -7.23 -9.57
C THR A 40 0.44 -7.76 -8.59
N ASP A 41 1.70 -7.89 -9.05
CA ASP A 41 2.83 -8.35 -8.22
C ASP A 41 3.50 -7.19 -7.46
N ALA A 42 3.08 -5.94 -7.68
CA ALA A 42 3.56 -4.81 -6.93
C ALA A 42 3.22 -4.92 -5.43
N ARG A 43 4.02 -4.26 -4.60
CA ARG A 43 3.89 -4.25 -3.14
C ARG A 43 4.00 -2.84 -2.60
N ILE A 44 3.38 -2.59 -1.45
CA ILE A 44 3.62 -1.36 -0.68
C ILE A 44 4.21 -1.76 0.65
N PHE A 45 5.28 -1.08 1.06
CA PHE A 45 5.90 -1.22 2.37
C PHE A 45 5.90 0.14 3.04
N CYS A 46 5.54 0.20 4.33
CA CYS A 46 5.79 1.40 5.12
C CYS A 46 6.19 1.07 6.54
N HIS A 47 6.99 1.95 7.16
CA HIS A 47 7.45 1.77 8.53
C HIS A 47 6.37 2.06 9.58
N GLU A 48 5.46 2.99 9.29
CA GLU A 48 4.36 3.35 10.19
C GLU A 48 3.06 3.60 9.39
N PHE A 49 2.08 2.73 9.57
CA PHE A 49 0.85 2.72 8.77
C PHE A 49 -0.26 3.58 9.37
N HIS A 50 -0.60 4.66 8.68
CA HIS A 50 -1.73 5.56 8.97
C HIS A 50 -2.45 5.95 7.67
N ALA A 51 -2.37 5.09 6.64
CA ALA A 51 -2.75 5.45 5.28
C ALA A 51 -4.23 5.80 5.18
N GLU A 52 -4.56 6.86 4.46
CA GLU A 52 -5.94 7.15 4.03
C GLU A 52 -6.45 6.04 3.10
N LEU A 53 -5.59 5.61 2.17
CA LEU A 53 -5.88 4.61 1.16
C LEU A 53 -4.59 3.93 0.70
N VAL A 54 -4.67 2.62 0.44
CA VAL A 54 -3.64 1.87 -0.29
C VAL A 54 -4.27 1.14 -1.46
N ALA A 55 -3.56 1.09 -2.58
CA ALA A 55 -4.00 0.38 -3.77
C ALA A 55 -2.88 -0.37 -4.48
N ILE A 56 -3.22 -1.53 -5.05
CA ILE A 56 -2.34 -2.31 -5.92
C ILE A 56 -3.14 -2.70 -7.16
N ALA A 57 -2.65 -2.31 -8.34
CA ALA A 57 -3.26 -2.65 -9.63
C ALA A 57 -4.78 -2.34 -9.72
N GLY A 58 -5.20 -1.23 -9.11
CA GLY A 58 -6.61 -0.80 -9.10
C GLY A 58 -7.47 -1.39 -7.98
N HIS A 59 -6.98 -2.38 -7.22
CA HIS A 59 -7.64 -2.86 -6.00
C HIS A 59 -7.23 -1.98 -4.83
N TYR A 60 -8.19 -1.40 -4.11
CA TYR A 60 -7.91 -0.48 -3.02
C TYR A 60 -8.62 -0.86 -1.72
N LYS A 61 -8.06 -0.40 -0.59
CA LYS A 61 -8.71 -0.36 0.72
C LYS A 61 -8.56 1.03 1.31
N VAL A 62 -9.63 1.55 1.90
CA VAL A 62 -9.58 2.78 2.70
C VAL A 62 -9.27 2.45 4.14
N LEU A 63 -8.82 3.44 4.92
CA LEU A 63 -8.46 3.28 6.34
C LEU A 63 -9.54 2.59 7.20
N GLU A 64 -10.81 2.77 6.86
CA GLU A 64 -11.95 2.19 7.56
C GLU A 64 -12.02 0.66 7.41
N ASP A 65 -11.50 0.13 6.31
CA ASP A 65 -11.45 -1.32 6.01
C ASP A 65 -10.22 -2.01 6.61
N VAL A 66 -9.28 -1.24 7.19
CA VAL A 66 -8.04 -1.79 7.73
C VAL A 66 -8.18 -2.09 9.23
N PRO A 67 -7.80 -3.30 9.68
CA PRO A 67 -7.77 -3.64 11.10
C PRO A 67 -7.01 -2.61 11.94
N LYS A 68 -7.59 -2.17 13.06
CA LYS A 68 -7.03 -1.10 13.90
C LYS A 68 -5.67 -1.47 14.48
N GLU A 69 -5.40 -2.76 14.62
CA GLU A 69 -4.19 -3.34 15.17
C GLU A 69 -2.96 -3.09 14.30
N LEU A 70 -3.17 -2.80 13.01
CA LEU A 70 -2.12 -2.49 12.04
C LEU A 70 -1.72 -1.00 12.06
N ARG A 71 -2.51 -0.13 12.71
CA ARG A 71 -2.19 1.30 12.78
C ARG A 71 -0.91 1.54 13.58
N GLY A 72 -0.05 2.40 13.03
CA GLY A 72 1.26 2.69 13.60
C GLY A 72 2.27 1.54 13.51
N LYS A 73 1.95 0.44 12.83
CA LYS A 73 2.89 -0.68 12.61
C LYS A 73 3.62 -0.54 11.28
N SER A 74 4.77 -1.21 11.20
CA SER A 74 5.37 -1.50 9.90
C SER A 74 4.50 -2.53 9.22
N VAL A 75 4.11 -2.28 7.97
CA VAL A 75 3.22 -3.19 7.24
C VAL A 75 3.70 -3.42 5.81
N GLN A 76 3.25 -4.55 5.28
CA GLN A 76 3.29 -4.87 3.87
C GLN A 76 1.86 -4.95 3.33
N VAL A 77 1.65 -4.41 2.13
CA VAL A 77 0.42 -4.53 1.35
C VAL A 77 0.73 -5.32 0.07
N TRP A 78 -0.14 -6.27 -0.28
CA TRP A 78 -0.02 -7.08 -1.49
C TRP A 78 -1.37 -7.54 -2.02
N LEU A 79 -1.42 -7.96 -3.29
CA LEU A 79 -2.54 -8.74 -3.79
C LEU A 79 -2.30 -10.22 -3.59
N GLU A 80 -3.28 -10.91 -3.03
CA GLU A 80 -3.34 -12.36 -2.98
C GLU A 80 -4.41 -12.88 -3.93
N ARG A 81 -4.05 -13.86 -4.76
CA ARG A 81 -4.97 -14.44 -5.74
C ARG A 81 -5.82 -15.51 -5.07
N GLY A 82 -7.13 -15.25 -4.97
CA GLY A 82 -8.08 -16.22 -4.45
C GLY A 82 -8.34 -17.39 -5.42
N PRO A 83 -8.93 -18.50 -4.92
CA PRO A 83 -9.31 -19.67 -5.73
C PRO A 83 -10.24 -19.31 -6.91
N ASP A 84 -11.09 -18.29 -6.72
CA ASP A 84 -12.10 -17.84 -7.68
C ASP A 84 -11.61 -16.75 -8.64
N LYS A 85 -10.28 -16.59 -8.80
CA LYS A 85 -9.64 -15.51 -9.60
C LYS A 85 -10.01 -14.08 -9.16
N GLN A 86 -10.48 -13.91 -7.93
CA GLN A 86 -10.66 -12.59 -7.33
C GLN A 86 -9.42 -12.25 -6.52
N ASP A 87 -8.72 -11.20 -6.93
CA ASP A 87 -7.56 -10.70 -6.21
C ASP A 87 -8.03 -9.91 -4.99
N GLN A 88 -7.48 -10.25 -3.82
CA GLN A 88 -7.79 -9.60 -2.55
C GLN A 88 -6.59 -8.80 -2.07
N LEU A 89 -6.85 -7.56 -1.66
CA LEU A 89 -5.83 -6.69 -1.09
C LEU A 89 -5.57 -7.06 0.37
N MET A 90 -4.38 -7.60 0.64
CA MET A 90 -3.93 -8.06 1.93
C MET A 90 -3.03 -7.02 2.58
N ILE A 91 -3.14 -6.89 3.90
CA ILE A 91 -2.32 -5.99 4.72
C ILE A 91 -1.92 -6.76 5.97
N ALA A 92 -0.62 -6.84 6.26
CA ALA A 92 -0.12 -7.48 7.46
C ALA A 92 1.04 -6.69 8.06
N ALA A 93 1.17 -6.76 9.39
CA ALA A 93 2.33 -6.23 10.09
C ALA A 93 3.58 -7.05 9.75
N GLN A 94 4.74 -6.39 9.72
CA GLN A 94 6.06 -7.00 9.58
C GLN A 94 6.75 -7.17 10.94
#